data_AF-A0A9P6Y352-F1
#
_entry.id   AF-A0A9P6Y352-F1
#
_cell.length_a   1.000
_cell.length_b   1.000
_cell.length_c   1.000
_cell.angle_alpha   90.00
_cell.angle_beta   90.00
_cell.angle_gamma   90.00
#
_symmetry.space_group_name_H-M   'P 1'
#
loop_
_entity.id
_entity.type
_entity.pdbx_description
1 polymer ?
#
loop_
_entity_poly.entity_id
_entity_poly.type
_entity_poly.pdbx_seq_one_letter_code
_entity_poly.pdbx_strand_id
1 'polypeptide(L)'
;MAYGVTPDGFVRPRLPEIRQEIVADLRARMQAAGFAGTVETRPDSITGLLIDTFAEREAALWEQAEGVYYAMYPGSATGVSLDRSVSFTGVSRYTAERSRAYVVLADSAWRRG
;
A
#
# COMPACT_ATOMS: atom_id res chain seq x y z
N MET A 1 22.24 -1.28 -2.96
CA MET A 1 21.41 -1.89 -1.90
C MET A 1 20.43 -2.86 -2.55
N ALA A 2 19.95 -3.88 -1.83
CA ALA A 2 18.84 -4.68 -2.30
C ALA A 2 17.52 -4.03 -1.85
N TYR A 3 16.59 -3.81 -2.78
CA TYR A 3 15.24 -3.31 -2.50
C TYR A 3 14.21 -4.44 -2.64
N GLY A 4 13.00 -4.22 -2.16
CA GLY A 4 11.90 -5.18 -2.17
C GLY A 4 11.95 -6.13 -0.98
N VAL A 5 11.54 -7.38 -1.18
CA VAL A 5 11.49 -8.37 -0.10
C VAL A 5 12.89 -8.89 0.20
N THR A 6 13.37 -8.60 1.41
CA THR A 6 14.67 -9.05 1.93
C THR A 6 14.47 -9.97 3.14
N PRO A 7 15.52 -10.65 3.64
CA PRO A 7 15.43 -11.43 4.88
C PRO A 7 14.98 -10.61 6.10
N ASP A 8 15.28 -9.30 6.12
CA ASP A 8 14.93 -8.39 7.23
C ASP A 8 13.54 -7.74 7.04
N GLY A 9 12.84 -8.03 5.94
CA GLY A 9 11.55 -7.45 5.60
C GLY A 9 11.55 -6.69 4.26
N PHE A 10 10.50 -5.91 4.02
CA PHE A 10 10.39 -5.09 2.82
C PHE A 10 11.25 -3.82 2.94
N VAL A 11 12.14 -3.61 1.98
CA VAL A 11 13.00 -2.42 1.90
C VAL A 11 12.59 -1.60 0.70
N ARG A 12 11.95 -0.45 0.97
CA ARG A 12 11.47 0.48 -0.05
C ARG A 12 12.55 1.49 -0.44
N PRO A 13 12.83 1.73 -1.73
CA PRO A 13 13.72 2.81 -2.15
C PRO A 13 13.09 4.19 -1.86
N ARG A 14 13.92 5.19 -1.55
CA ARG A 14 13.48 6.58 -1.33
C ARG A 14 13.41 7.33 -2.66
N LEU A 15 12.55 8.33 -2.75
CA LEU A 15 12.38 9.15 -3.95
C LEU A 15 13.71 9.68 -4.56
N PRO A 16 14.69 10.18 -3.76
CA PRO A 16 15.97 10.61 -4.33
C PRO A 16 16.79 9.47 -4.97
N GLU A 17 16.69 8.25 -4.43
CA GLU A 17 17.38 7.06 -4.95
C GLU A 17 16.74 6.63 -6.27
N ILE A 18 15.40 6.54 -6.30
CA ILE A 18 14.63 6.25 -7.52
C ILE A 18 14.97 7.26 -8.62
N ARG A 19 14.96 8.55 -8.31
CA ARG A 19 15.30 9.61 -9.26
C ARG A 19 16.70 9.44 -9.82
N GLN A 20 17.69 9.13 -8.97
CA GLN A 20 19.06 8.90 -9.40
C GLN A 20 19.18 7.69 -10.32
N GLU A 21 18.46 6.61 -10.04
CA GLU A 21 18.41 5.42 -10.88
C GLU A 21 17.79 5.70 -12.26
N ILE A 22 16.67 6.44 -12.30
CA ILE A 22 16.05 6.87 -13.57
C ILE A 22 17.01 7.74 -14.39
N VAL A 23 17.70 8.70 -13.76
CA VAL A 23 18.71 9.54 -14.45
C VAL A 23 19.85 8.69 -15.01
N ALA A 24 20.33 7.72 -14.24
CA ALA A 24 21.41 6.83 -14.66
C ALA A 24 20.97 5.96 -15.86
N ASP A 25 19.78 5.36 -15.79
CA ASP A 25 19.23 4.51 -16.85
C ASP A 25 18.96 5.32 -18.13
N LEU A 26 18.39 6.53 -18.00
CA LEU A 26 18.19 7.43 -19.14
C LEU A 26 19.51 7.77 -19.84
N ARG A 27 20.55 8.13 -19.07
CA ARG A 27 21.88 8.43 -19.63
C ARG A 27 22.49 7.22 -20.32
N ALA A 28 22.44 6.04 -19.70
CA ALA A 28 22.96 4.80 -20.27
C ALA A 28 22.26 4.46 -21.59
N ARG A 29 20.92 4.55 -21.64
CA ARG A 29 20.14 4.30 -22.86
C ARG A 29 20.44 5.30 -23.97
N MET A 30 20.61 6.58 -23.63
CA MET A 30 20.95 7.62 -24.61
C MET A 30 22.36 7.42 -25.18
N GLN A 31 23.33 7.07 -24.33
CA GLN A 31 24.69 6.71 -24.78
C GLN A 31 24.64 5.49 -25.71
N ALA A 32 23.88 4.45 -25.35
CA ALA A 32 23.70 3.27 -26.19
C ALA A 32 23.02 3.58 -27.53
N ALA A 33 22.16 4.60 -27.57
CA ALA A 33 21.52 5.10 -28.80
C ALA A 33 22.41 6.04 -29.64
N GLY A 34 23.67 6.27 -29.24
CA GLY A 34 24.62 7.11 -29.97
C GLY A 34 24.52 8.61 -29.69
N PHE A 35 23.78 9.02 -28.65
CA PHE A 35 23.73 10.42 -28.24
C PHE A 35 24.99 10.78 -27.43
N ALA A 36 25.80 11.71 -27.97
CA ALA A 36 27.06 12.16 -27.36
C ALA A 36 26.92 13.43 -26.50
N GLY A 37 25.71 14.00 -26.38
CA GLY A 37 25.46 15.23 -25.62
C GLY A 37 25.21 14.99 -24.13
N THR A 38 25.22 16.08 -23.36
CA THR A 38 24.77 16.07 -21.96
C THR A 38 23.27 16.31 -21.87
N VAL A 39 22.56 15.41 -21.21
CA VAL A 39 21.13 15.56 -20.91
C VAL A 39 20.98 16.43 -19.67
N GLU A 40 20.19 17.48 -19.78
CA GLU A 40 19.91 18.35 -18.66
C GLU A 40 18.90 17.69 -17.70
N THR A 41 19.35 17.35 -16.50
CA THR A 41 18.53 16.63 -15.49
C THR A 41 18.31 17.45 -14.23
N ARG A 42 18.60 18.75 -14.24
CA ARG A 42 18.22 19.68 -13.17
C ARG A 42 16.69 19.67 -12.97
N PRO A 43 16.19 19.78 -11.73
CA PRO A 43 14.75 19.69 -11.44
C PRO A 43 13.88 20.72 -12.18
N ASP A 44 14.45 21.87 -12.57
CA ASP A 44 13.76 22.95 -13.28
C ASP A 44 13.76 22.79 -14.81
N SER A 45 14.44 21.77 -15.35
CA SER A 45 14.43 21.50 -16.78
C SER A 45 13.22 20.66 -17.19
N ILE A 46 12.80 20.74 -18.46
CA ILE A 46 11.70 19.92 -18.99
C ILE A 46 11.96 18.43 -18.74
N THR A 47 13.18 17.97 -18.99
CA THR A 47 13.57 16.57 -18.74
C THR A 47 13.61 16.26 -17.24
N GLY A 48 14.04 17.20 -16.39
CA GLY A 48 13.99 17.07 -14.94
C GLY A 48 12.58 16.88 -14.42
N LEU A 49 11.63 17.71 -14.86
CA LEU A 49 10.21 17.60 -14.50
C LEU A 49 9.59 16.26 -14.96
N LEU A 50 9.96 15.77 -16.14
CA LEU A 50 9.53 14.45 -16.61
C LEU A 50 10.10 13.34 -15.72
N ILE A 51 11.38 13.40 -15.39
CA ILE A 51 12.04 12.44 -14.50
C ILE A 51 11.36 12.46 -13.12
N ASP A 52 11.08 13.63 -12.57
CA ASP A 52 10.44 13.77 -11.26
C ASP A 52 9.02 13.18 -11.28
N THR A 53 8.26 13.42 -12.36
CA THR A 53 6.94 12.81 -12.56
C THR A 53 7.00 11.28 -12.56
N PHE A 54 7.97 10.69 -13.26
CA PHE A 54 8.12 9.23 -13.28
C PHE A 54 8.62 8.69 -11.94
N ALA A 55 9.55 9.40 -11.27
CA ALA A 55 10.06 9.01 -9.97
C ALA A 55 8.95 8.99 -8.90
N GLU A 56 8.05 9.98 -8.91
CA GLU A 56 6.89 10.02 -8.02
C GLU A 56 5.93 8.85 -8.27
N ARG A 57 5.66 8.52 -9.54
CA ARG A 57 4.79 7.38 -9.88
C ARG A 57 5.42 6.06 -9.50
N GLU A 58 6.72 5.90 -9.70
CA GLU A 58 7.44 4.70 -9.27
C GLU A 58 7.49 4.59 -7.74
N ALA A 59 7.70 5.70 -7.02
CA ALA A 59 7.60 5.72 -5.56
C ALA A 59 6.22 5.27 -5.06
N ALA A 60 5.14 5.75 -5.69
CA ALA A 60 3.78 5.31 -5.36
C ALA A 60 3.56 3.80 -5.61
N LEU A 61 4.16 3.23 -6.67
CA LEU A 61 4.12 1.79 -6.92
C LEU A 61 4.88 1.01 -5.85
N TRP A 62 6.04 1.51 -5.42
CA TRP A 62 6.82 0.93 -4.33
C TRP A 62 6.09 0.97 -2.99
N GLU A 63 5.40 2.07 -2.68
CA GLU A 63 4.53 2.20 -1.51
C GLU A 63 3.35 1.21 -1.57
N GLN A 64 2.72 1.06 -2.74
CA GLN A 64 1.65 0.10 -2.94
C GLN A 64 2.16 -1.34 -2.78
N ALA A 65 3.32 -1.67 -3.34
CA ALA A 65 3.93 -3.00 -3.22
C ALA A 65 4.25 -3.34 -1.76
N GLU A 66 4.78 -2.38 -1.00
CA GLU A 66 5.00 -2.52 0.45
C GLU A 66 3.68 -2.76 1.19
N GLY A 67 2.62 -2.00 0.87
CA GLY A 67 1.29 -2.21 1.44
C GLY A 67 0.74 -3.59 1.17
N VAL A 68 0.94 -4.14 -0.05
CA VAL A 68 0.55 -5.51 -0.41
C VAL A 68 1.34 -6.53 0.39
N TYR A 69 2.66 -6.34 0.56
CA TYR A 69 3.50 -7.21 1.38
C TYR A 69 2.97 -7.26 2.83
N TYR A 70 2.72 -6.10 3.45
CA TYR A 70 2.21 -6.04 4.82
C TYR A 70 0.75 -6.52 4.98
N ALA A 71 -0.05 -6.52 3.91
CA ALA A 71 -1.42 -7.04 3.93
C ALA A 71 -1.49 -8.56 4.12
N MET A 72 -0.38 -9.30 3.97
CA MET A 72 -0.33 -10.75 4.15
C MET A 72 -0.13 -11.17 5.60
N TYR A 73 0.35 -10.27 6.46
CA TYR A 73 0.70 -10.60 7.84
C TYR A 73 -0.37 -10.08 8.82
N PRO A 74 -0.94 -10.94 9.69
CA PRO A 74 -2.02 -10.54 10.60
C PRO A 74 -1.71 -9.32 11.48
N GLY A 75 -0.45 -9.15 11.88
CA GLY A 75 -0.02 -8.03 12.73
C GLY A 75 -0.05 -6.66 12.04
N SER A 76 -0.05 -6.62 10.70
CA SER A 76 -0.04 -5.39 9.90
C SER A 76 -1.23 -5.26 8.94
N ALA A 77 -1.94 -6.35 8.67
CA ALA A 77 -3.09 -6.38 7.79
C ALA A 77 -4.34 -5.74 8.43
N THR A 78 -5.22 -5.17 7.60
CA THR A 78 -6.53 -4.64 8.03
C THR A 78 -7.65 -5.11 7.10
N GLY A 79 -8.91 -4.95 7.53
CA GLY A 79 -10.08 -5.22 6.70
C GLY A 79 -10.17 -6.68 6.22
N VAL A 80 -10.50 -6.86 4.94
CA VAL A 80 -10.61 -8.20 4.31
C VAL A 80 -9.26 -8.92 4.26
N SER A 81 -8.16 -8.17 4.10
CA SER A 81 -6.82 -8.76 4.11
C SER A 81 -6.49 -9.38 5.47
N LEU A 82 -6.89 -8.72 6.57
CA LEU A 82 -6.77 -9.29 7.91
C LEU A 82 -7.55 -10.61 8.01
N ASP A 83 -8.83 -10.62 7.62
CA ASP A 83 -9.66 -11.83 7.66
C ASP A 83 -9.03 -12.99 6.88
N ARG A 84 -8.48 -12.69 5.70
CA ARG A 84 -7.76 -13.67 4.88
C ARG A 84 -6.49 -14.16 5.56
N SER A 85 -5.69 -13.26 6.13
CA SER A 85 -4.42 -13.61 6.80
C SER A 85 -4.63 -14.50 8.04
N VAL A 86 -5.68 -14.26 8.83
CA VAL A 86 -5.98 -15.06 10.03
C VAL A 86 -6.73 -16.35 9.73
N SER A 87 -7.33 -16.49 8.55
CA SER A 87 -8.02 -17.73 8.17
C SER A 87 -7.09 -18.96 8.13
N PHE A 88 -5.79 -18.74 7.89
CA PHE A 88 -4.79 -19.82 7.93
C PHE A 88 -4.61 -20.42 9.33
N THR A 89 -4.95 -19.68 10.38
CA THR A 89 -4.90 -20.16 11.78
C THR A 89 -6.25 -20.66 12.28
N GLY A 90 -7.24 -20.82 11.39
CA GLY A 90 -8.60 -21.26 11.74
C GLY A 90 -9.45 -20.20 12.43
N VAL A 91 -9.00 -18.94 12.47
CA VAL A 91 -9.74 -17.81 13.03
C VAL A 91 -10.60 -17.18 11.93
N SER A 92 -11.84 -16.84 12.25
CA SER A 92 -12.76 -16.15 11.34
C SER A 92 -13.49 -15.01 12.05
N ARG A 93 -13.93 -14.02 11.27
CA ARG A 93 -14.70 -12.90 11.79
C ARG A 93 -16.13 -13.34 12.10
N TYR A 94 -16.63 -13.02 13.29
CA TYR A 94 -18.04 -13.23 13.62
C TYR A 94 -18.94 -12.38 12.70
N THR A 95 -20.02 -12.98 12.23
CA THR A 95 -21.06 -12.28 11.48
C THR A 95 -22.00 -11.56 12.44
N ALA A 96 -22.73 -10.56 11.94
CA ALA A 96 -23.71 -9.86 12.76
C ALA A 96 -24.83 -10.82 13.17
N GLU A 97 -25.05 -10.97 14.48
CA GLU A 97 -26.13 -11.78 15.05
C GLU A 97 -27.27 -10.88 15.56
N ARG A 98 -28.51 -11.36 15.43
CA ARG A 98 -29.70 -10.68 15.97
C ARG A 98 -29.61 -10.62 17.50
N SER A 99 -29.85 -9.46 18.08
CA SER A 99 -30.02 -9.35 19.53
C SER A 99 -31.26 -10.13 19.98
N ARG A 100 -31.14 -10.78 21.14
CA ARG A 100 -32.23 -11.50 21.80
C ARG A 100 -32.40 -10.93 23.20
N ALA A 101 -33.64 -10.62 23.57
CA ALA A 101 -33.98 -10.12 24.90
C ALA A 101 -35.29 -10.74 25.36
N TYR A 102 -35.40 -10.97 26.67
CA TYR A 102 -36.64 -11.40 27.31
C TYR A 102 -37.44 -10.16 27.73
N VAL A 103 -38.73 -10.13 27.40
CA VAL A 103 -39.64 -9.06 27.82
C VAL A 103 -40.74 -9.64 28.68
N VAL A 104 -40.99 -9.02 29.83
CA VAL A 104 -42.14 -9.31 30.68
C VAL A 104 -43.21 -8.27 30.41
N LEU A 105 -44.37 -8.71 29.93
CA LEU A 105 -45.57 -7.89 29.78
C LEU A 105 -46.47 -8.11 31.00
N ALA A 106 -46.61 -7.08 31.83
CA ALA A 106 -47.61 -7.06 32.89
C ALA A 106 -48.79 -6.20 32.41
N ASP A 107 -49.96 -6.83 32.26
CA ASP A 107 -51.22 -6.13 32.05
C ASP A 107 -51.90 -5.86 33.39
N SER A 108 -52.34 -4.64 33.61
CA SER A 108 -53.21 -4.28 34.73
C SER A 108 -54.58 -3.94 34.18
N ALA A 109 -55.49 -4.91 34.22
CA ALA A 109 -56.89 -4.71 33.83
C ALA A 109 -57.50 -3.57 34.65
N TRP A 110 -57.65 -2.40 34.03
CA TRP A 110 -58.30 -1.24 34.63
C TRP A 110 -59.80 -1.52 34.74
N ARG A 111 -60.29 -1.86 35.94
CA ARG A 111 -61.72 -1.97 36.23
C ARG A 111 -62.34 -0.57 36.24
N ARG A 112 -63.21 -0.28 35.25
CA ARG A 112 -64.22 0.77 35.39
C ARG A 112 -65.29 0.30 36.37
N GLY A 113 -65.58 1.14 37.35
CA GLY A 113 -66.74 1.01 38.24
C GLY A 113 -68.05 1.23 37.49
#